data_AF-A0A3D5URV6-F1
#
_entry.id   AF-A0A3D5URV6-F1
#
_cell.length_a   1.000
_cell.length_b   1.000
_cell.length_c   1.000
_cell.angle_alpha   90.00
_cell.angle_beta   90.00
_cell.angle_gamma   90.00
#
_symmetry.space_group_name_H-M   'P 1'
#
loop_
_entity.id
_entity.type
_entity.pdbx_description
1 polymer ?
#
loop_
_entity_poly.entity_id
_entity_poly.type
_entity_poly.pdbx_seq_one_letter_code
_entity_poly.pdbx_strand_id
1 'polypeptide(L)'
;MSLQLMTDSACDLSRSYLTTNNVEVIPITLNHEEQVFQDGIDIQPEEVYRGMREGKVYKTSQISVQDFIDAFEPFAKTGEKVLHMSFSSGLSGTYNASVIAIEELKEKYPDSQIVSVDTKSASNGLGLIVYQTIQKRDQGAAYEELIDFVEERARQTEHIFTVDDLEYLRRGGRLSKGAAMVGNLLNIHPLIRLNDKGELEQFSKVRGRKKLFHEMIRIAKE
;
A
#
# COMPACT_ATOMS: atom_id res chain seq x y z
N MET A 1 10.92 -23.96 11.11
CA MET A 1 11.35 -22.54 11.03
C MET A 1 10.09 -21.73 10.84
N SER A 2 9.85 -20.72 11.67
CA SER A 2 8.69 -19.83 11.57
C SER A 2 8.85 -18.89 10.38
N LEU A 3 7.71 -18.56 9.77
CA LEU A 3 7.56 -17.55 8.74
C LEU A 3 6.75 -16.40 9.32
N GLN A 4 7.28 -15.18 9.23
CA GLN A 4 6.56 -13.97 9.56
C GLN A 4 6.06 -13.27 8.28
N LEU A 5 4.77 -12.97 8.23
CA LEU A 5 4.21 -12.10 7.20
C LEU A 5 4.22 -10.66 7.70
N MET A 6 4.58 -9.73 6.82
CA MET A 6 4.58 -8.30 7.12
C MET A 6 3.95 -7.51 5.98
N THR A 7 3.44 -6.33 6.30
CA THR A 7 2.99 -5.34 5.31
C THR A 7 3.11 -3.94 5.91
N ASP A 8 2.73 -2.91 5.17
CA ASP A 8 2.63 -1.55 5.66
C ASP A 8 1.17 -1.11 5.83
N SER A 9 0.95 0.05 6.46
CA SER A 9 -0.41 0.52 6.78
C SER A 9 -1.26 0.85 5.55
N ALA A 10 -0.68 0.93 4.34
CA ALA A 10 -1.45 1.17 3.11
C ALA A 10 -2.21 -0.07 2.61
N CYS A 11 -2.20 -1.18 3.35
CA CYS A 11 -2.99 -2.37 3.02
C CYS A 11 -4.49 -2.22 3.33
N ASP A 12 -4.88 -1.24 4.16
CA ASP A 12 -6.27 -0.96 4.57
C ASP A 12 -7.05 -2.15 5.18
N LEU A 13 -6.36 -3.21 5.58
CA LEU A 13 -6.96 -4.27 6.40
C LEU A 13 -7.09 -3.81 7.85
N SER A 14 -8.17 -4.22 8.52
CA SER A 14 -8.35 -3.88 9.93
C SER A 14 -7.21 -4.45 10.77
N ARG A 15 -6.68 -3.65 11.70
CA ARG A 15 -5.58 -4.06 12.57
C ARG A 15 -5.89 -5.32 13.38
N SER A 16 -7.14 -5.46 13.85
CA SER A 16 -7.60 -6.67 14.55
C SER A 16 -7.44 -7.92 13.69
N TYR A 17 -7.84 -7.87 12.41
CA TYR A 17 -7.64 -8.97 11.46
C TYR A 17 -6.16 -9.32 11.29
N LEU A 18 -5.29 -8.33 11.10
CA LEU A 18 -3.85 -8.55 10.92
C LEU A 18 -3.21 -9.16 12.17
N THR A 19 -3.55 -8.65 13.36
CA THR A 19 -3.08 -9.20 14.64
C THR A 19 -3.56 -10.63 14.86
N THR A 20 -4.84 -10.93 14.63
CA THR A 20 -5.38 -12.30 14.76
C THR A 20 -4.70 -13.29 13.82
N ASN A 21 -4.24 -12.83 12.65
CA ASN A 21 -3.58 -13.66 11.65
C ASN A 21 -2.04 -13.60 11.70
N ASN A 22 -1.47 -13.05 12.77
CA ASN A 22 -0.03 -12.92 12.97
C ASN A 22 0.68 -12.23 11.78
N VAL A 23 0.17 -11.08 11.35
CA VAL A 23 0.79 -10.22 10.35
C VAL A 23 1.22 -8.93 11.02
N GLU A 24 2.50 -8.59 10.91
CA GLU A 24 3.03 -7.32 11.42
C GLU A 24 2.81 -6.21 10.41
N VAL A 25 2.53 -5.02 10.92
CA VAL A 25 2.24 -3.83 10.11
C VAL A 25 3.23 -2.75 10.47
N ILE A 26 3.95 -2.26 9.46
CA ILE A 26 4.86 -1.14 9.60
C ILE A 26 4.09 0.14 9.23
N PRO A 27 3.84 1.06 10.17
CA PRO A 27 2.98 2.21 9.93
C PRO A 27 3.63 3.23 8.98
N ILE A 28 2.85 3.76 8.03
CA ILE A 28 3.25 4.94 7.26
C ILE A 28 3.15 6.18 8.15
N THR A 29 4.09 7.11 7.97
CA THR A 29 4.13 8.35 8.74
C THR A 29 3.24 9.43 8.11
N LEU A 30 2.36 10.02 8.94
CA LEU A 30 1.61 11.24 8.64
C LEU A 30 2.19 12.44 9.38
N ASN A 31 2.13 13.59 8.75
CA ASN A 31 2.60 14.87 9.29
C ASN A 31 1.50 15.92 9.16
N HIS A 32 1.31 16.69 10.22
CA HIS A 32 0.46 17.87 10.22
C HIS A 32 1.13 18.95 11.07
N GLU A 33 1.44 20.09 10.44
CA GLU A 33 2.24 21.15 11.07
C GLU A 33 3.57 20.61 11.62
N GLU A 34 3.80 20.73 12.93
CA GLU A 34 4.99 20.22 13.62
C GLU A 34 4.78 18.82 14.24
N GLN A 35 3.61 18.22 14.02
CA GLN A 35 3.24 16.92 14.61
C GLN A 35 3.45 15.79 13.60
N VAL A 36 3.95 14.66 14.12
CA VAL A 36 4.21 13.42 13.39
C VAL A 36 3.36 12.31 14.02
N PHE A 37 2.71 11.52 13.18
CA PHE A 37 1.77 10.47 13.58
C PHE A 37 2.07 9.19 12.81
N GLN A 38 1.94 8.04 13.46
CA GLN A 38 1.92 6.74 12.84
C GLN A 38 0.49 6.36 12.44
N ASP A 39 0.30 6.04 11.16
CA ASP A 39 -1.00 5.68 10.58
C ASP A 39 -1.65 4.48 11.28
N GLY A 40 -2.90 4.64 11.70
CA GLY A 40 -3.65 3.60 12.42
C GLY A 40 -3.15 3.32 13.85
N ILE A 41 -2.12 4.06 14.32
CA ILE A 41 -1.63 4.00 15.70
C ILE A 41 -1.96 5.30 16.43
N ASP A 42 -1.37 6.41 15.99
CA ASP A 42 -1.52 7.71 16.65
C ASP A 42 -2.70 8.51 16.11
N ILE A 43 -3.08 8.25 14.86
CA ILE A 43 -4.18 8.94 14.17
C ILE A 43 -5.04 7.94 13.39
N GLN A 44 -6.36 8.17 13.40
CA GLN A 44 -7.34 7.32 12.71
C GLN A 44 -7.89 8.02 11.46
N PRO A 45 -8.31 7.27 10.42
CA PRO A 45 -8.84 7.85 9.19
C PRO A 45 -9.96 8.87 9.39
N GLU A 46 -10.87 8.64 10.35
CA GLU A 46 -11.98 9.55 10.67
C GLU A 46 -11.48 10.93 11.10
N GLU A 47 -10.38 10.98 11.86
CA GLU A 47 -9.77 12.23 12.31
C GLU A 47 -9.09 12.97 11.15
N VAL A 48 -8.35 12.24 10.30
CA VAL A 48 -7.73 12.81 9.10
C VAL A 48 -8.80 13.41 8.19
N TYR A 49 -9.86 12.66 7.89
CA TYR A 49 -10.93 13.13 7.01
C TYR A 49 -11.72 14.30 7.61
N ARG A 50 -11.99 14.29 8.92
CA ARG A 50 -12.60 15.44 9.60
C ARG A 50 -11.71 16.67 9.48
N GLY A 51 -10.43 16.55 9.81
CA GLY A 51 -9.46 17.63 9.70
C GLY A 51 -9.36 18.18 8.28
N MET A 52 -9.33 17.31 7.26
CA MET A 52 -9.31 17.73 5.85
C MET A 52 -10.55 18.55 5.46
N ARG A 53 -11.74 18.20 5.97
CA ARG A 53 -12.98 18.96 5.75
C ARG A 53 -12.97 20.31 6.48
N GLU A 54 -12.25 20.40 7.59
CA GLU A 54 -11.98 21.64 8.33
C GLU A 54 -10.84 22.48 7.72
N GLY A 55 -10.21 22.01 6.64
CA GLY A 55 -9.15 22.72 5.92
C GLY A 55 -7.72 22.37 6.35
N LYS A 56 -7.54 21.42 7.29
CA LYS A 56 -6.21 20.91 7.65
C LYS A 56 -5.56 20.21 6.46
N VAL A 57 -4.25 20.39 6.34
CA VAL A 57 -3.44 19.71 5.32
C VAL A 57 -2.54 18.70 6.02
N TYR A 58 -2.73 17.43 5.64
CA TYR A 58 -1.88 16.33 6.05
C TYR A 58 -0.89 16.00 4.92
N LYS A 59 0.33 15.61 5.29
CA LYS A 59 1.36 15.11 4.38
C LYS A 59 1.81 13.73 4.83
N THR A 60 2.15 12.85 3.91
CA THR A 60 2.73 11.55 4.23
C THR A 60 4.23 11.53 3.94
N SER A 61 4.97 10.77 4.75
CA SER A 61 6.35 10.39 4.50
C SER A 61 6.40 8.89 4.26
N GLN A 62 7.33 8.44 3.40
CA GLN A 62 7.63 7.00 3.32
C GLN A 62 8.14 6.48 4.66
N ILE A 63 8.00 5.18 4.90
CA ILE A 63 8.65 4.50 6.02
C ILE A 63 10.17 4.65 5.87
N SER A 64 10.87 4.91 6.98
CA SER A 64 12.32 5.10 6.95
C SER A 64 13.06 3.75 6.85
N VAL A 65 14.31 3.78 6.37
CA VAL A 65 15.17 2.60 6.37
C VAL A 65 15.36 2.07 7.80
N GLN A 66 15.52 2.97 8.78
CA GLN A 66 15.69 2.58 10.18
C GLN A 66 14.45 1.87 10.73
N ASP A 67 13.24 2.34 10.42
CA ASP A 67 12.01 1.66 10.88
C ASP A 67 11.91 0.24 10.31
N PHE A 68 12.31 0.03 9.05
CA PHE A 68 12.40 -1.30 8.47
C PHE A 68 13.49 -2.16 9.13
N ILE A 69 14.66 -1.59 9.41
CA ILE A 69 15.73 -2.30 10.15
C ILE A 69 15.19 -2.76 11.50
N ASP A 70 14.57 -1.86 12.26
CA ASP A 70 14.04 -2.15 13.59
C ASP A 70 12.96 -3.25 13.55
N ALA A 71 12.11 -3.26 12.51
CA ALA A 71 11.09 -4.29 12.30
C ALA A 71 11.68 -5.65 11.87
N PHE A 72 12.68 -5.65 11.00
CA PHE A 72 13.24 -6.87 10.40
C PHE A 72 14.34 -7.52 11.23
N GLU A 73 15.12 -6.73 11.98
CA GLU A 73 16.30 -7.20 12.71
C GLU A 73 16.01 -8.33 13.71
N PRO A 74 14.91 -8.33 14.47
CA PRO A 74 14.57 -9.43 15.38
C PRO A 74 14.53 -10.79 14.67
N PHE A 75 13.97 -10.83 13.45
CA PHE A 75 13.86 -12.05 12.63
C PHE A 75 15.18 -12.38 11.92
N ALA A 76 15.92 -11.36 11.48
CA ALA A 76 17.26 -11.55 10.91
C ALA A 76 18.22 -12.21 11.90
N LYS A 77 18.17 -11.80 13.18
CA LYS A 77 18.97 -12.36 14.28
C LYS A 77 18.69 -13.84 14.55
N THR A 78 17.44 -14.27 14.40
CA THR A 78 17.01 -15.65 14.68
C THR A 78 17.03 -16.55 13.44
N GLY A 79 17.25 -15.99 12.25
CA GLY A 79 17.18 -16.70 10.97
C GLY A 79 15.75 -17.07 10.57
N GLU A 80 14.75 -16.38 11.13
CA GLU A 80 13.35 -16.56 10.76
C GLU A 80 13.08 -15.94 9.38
N LYS A 81 12.20 -16.61 8.62
CA LYS A 81 11.85 -16.16 7.28
C LYS A 81 10.83 -15.01 7.37
N VAL A 82 11.02 -13.95 6.59
CA VAL A 82 10.11 -12.80 6.54
C VAL A 82 9.68 -12.54 5.11
N LEU A 83 8.37 -12.47 4.90
CA LEU A 83 7.77 -12.02 3.65
C LEU A 83 7.03 -10.70 3.88
N HIS A 84 7.61 -9.60 3.40
CA HIS A 84 7.02 -8.28 3.45
C HIS A 84 6.30 -7.94 2.13
N MET A 85 5.01 -7.63 2.21
CA MET A 85 4.17 -7.20 1.09
C MET A 85 4.07 -5.67 1.11
N SER A 86 4.84 -5.02 0.25
CA SER A 86 5.00 -3.56 0.26
C SER A 86 3.98 -2.84 -0.60
N PHE A 87 3.57 -1.66 -0.16
CA PHE A 87 2.91 -0.64 -0.97
C PHE A 87 3.68 -0.33 -2.25
N SER A 88 2.94 -0.01 -3.31
CA SER A 88 3.47 0.26 -4.65
C SER A 88 4.65 1.23 -4.64
N SER A 89 5.77 0.81 -5.22
CA SER A 89 6.91 1.70 -5.47
C SER A 89 6.62 2.85 -6.45
N GLY A 90 5.54 2.74 -7.25
CA GLY A 90 5.07 3.82 -8.12
C GLY A 90 4.41 4.99 -7.36
N LEU A 91 4.11 4.82 -6.06
CA LEU A 91 3.42 5.82 -5.23
C LEU A 91 4.27 6.32 -4.06
N SER A 92 5.27 5.54 -3.63
CA SER A 92 6.08 5.81 -2.45
C SER A 92 7.46 5.15 -2.54
N GLY A 93 8.47 5.75 -1.92
CA GLY A 93 9.80 5.14 -1.75
C GLY A 93 9.85 4.07 -0.64
N THR A 94 8.71 3.68 -0.08
CA THR A 94 8.61 2.69 1.02
C THR A 94 9.20 1.33 0.65
N TYR A 95 8.86 0.81 -0.54
CA TYR A 95 9.46 -0.43 -1.03
C TYR A 95 10.99 -0.33 -1.11
N ASN A 96 11.53 0.75 -1.70
CA ASN A 96 12.96 0.94 -1.83
C ASN A 96 13.66 1.02 -0.46
N ALA A 97 13.04 1.68 0.52
CA ALA A 97 13.56 1.72 1.89
C ALA A 97 13.62 0.33 2.53
N SER A 98 12.62 -0.52 2.28
CA SER A 98 12.64 -1.90 2.76
C SER A 98 13.77 -2.73 2.13
N VAL A 99 14.07 -2.53 0.85
CA VAL A 99 15.16 -3.22 0.15
C VAL A 99 16.51 -2.80 0.72
N ILE A 100 16.74 -1.51 0.96
CA ILE A 100 17.97 -1.00 1.58
C ILE A 100 18.14 -1.61 2.98
N ALA A 101 17.09 -1.63 3.81
CA ALA A 101 17.13 -2.24 5.14
C ALA A 101 17.49 -3.74 5.10
N ILE A 102 16.96 -4.47 4.12
CA ILE A 102 17.30 -5.90 3.91
C ILE A 102 18.77 -6.07 3.54
N GLU A 103 19.31 -5.22 2.66
CA GLU A 103 20.73 -5.26 2.28
C GLU A 103 21.64 -5.02 3.48
N GLU A 104 21.36 -3.97 4.28
CA GLU A 104 22.13 -3.66 5.49
C GLU A 104 22.06 -4.79 6.54
N LEU A 105 20.87 -5.37 6.74
CA LEU A 105 20.71 -6.50 7.66
C LEU A 105 21.43 -7.76 7.16
N LYS A 106 21.52 -7.97 5.85
CA LYS A 106 22.22 -9.12 5.27
C LYS A 106 23.73 -9.02 5.45
N GLU A 107 24.31 -7.82 5.48
CA GLU A 107 25.72 -7.63 5.83
C GLU A 107 26.01 -8.06 7.28
N LYS A 108 25.07 -7.78 8.20
CA LYS A 108 25.19 -8.11 9.62
C LYS A 108 24.79 -9.55 9.95
N TYR A 109 23.81 -10.09 9.22
CA TYR A 109 23.22 -11.41 9.38
C TYR A 109 23.17 -12.12 8.01
N PRO A 110 24.27 -12.72 7.54
CA PRO A 110 24.37 -13.30 6.20
C PRO A 110 23.36 -14.41 5.90
N ASP A 111 22.89 -15.10 6.94
CA ASP A 111 21.91 -16.18 6.85
C ASP A 111 20.44 -15.70 6.94
N SER A 112 20.22 -14.38 7.00
CA SER A 112 18.87 -13.81 7.07
C SER A 112 18.06 -14.11 5.79
N GLN A 113 16.78 -14.44 5.98
CA GLN A 113 15.88 -14.84 4.90
C GLN A 113 14.68 -13.89 4.82
N ILE A 114 14.95 -12.65 4.42
CA ILE A 114 13.94 -11.58 4.34
C ILE A 114 13.73 -11.20 2.88
N VAL A 115 12.49 -11.20 2.43
CA VAL A 115 12.09 -10.75 1.09
C VAL A 115 11.00 -9.69 1.23
N SER A 116 11.17 -8.60 0.50
CA SER A 116 10.13 -7.59 0.29
C SER A 116 9.67 -7.67 -1.16
N VAL A 117 8.35 -7.77 -1.36
CA VAL A 117 7.74 -7.80 -2.68
C VAL A 117 7.05 -6.46 -2.95
N ASP A 118 7.43 -5.80 -4.04
CA ASP A 118 6.72 -4.64 -4.56
C ASP A 118 5.41 -5.09 -5.18
N THR A 119 4.31 -4.94 -4.44
CA THR A 119 3.00 -5.44 -4.90
C THR A 119 2.40 -4.64 -6.04
N LYS A 120 2.99 -3.47 -6.37
CA LYS A 120 2.40 -2.48 -7.30
C LYS A 120 0.95 -2.11 -6.95
N SER A 121 0.54 -2.37 -5.70
CA SER A 121 -0.83 -2.27 -5.24
C SER A 121 -0.96 -1.27 -4.10
N ALA A 122 -2.21 -0.89 -3.83
CA ALA A 122 -2.59 0.10 -2.83
C ALA A 122 -3.93 -0.28 -2.20
N SER A 123 -4.16 0.15 -0.96
CA SER A 123 -5.45 -0.01 -0.28
C SER A 123 -5.93 -1.46 -0.35
N ASN A 124 -7.22 -1.68 -0.61
CA ASN A 124 -7.83 -3.00 -0.75
C ASN A 124 -7.16 -3.92 -1.79
N GLY A 125 -6.42 -3.39 -2.77
CA GLY A 125 -5.64 -4.23 -3.68
C GLY A 125 -4.47 -4.91 -2.94
N LEU A 126 -3.70 -4.12 -2.19
CA LEU A 126 -2.66 -4.66 -1.29
C LEU A 126 -3.28 -5.51 -0.18
N GLY A 127 -4.37 -5.05 0.43
CA GLY A 127 -5.11 -5.80 1.45
C GLY A 127 -5.61 -7.16 0.95
N LEU A 128 -6.09 -7.26 -0.29
CA LEU A 128 -6.50 -8.52 -0.89
C LEU A 128 -5.33 -9.48 -1.08
N ILE A 129 -4.18 -8.98 -1.52
CA ILE A 129 -2.94 -9.77 -1.65
C ILE A 129 -2.53 -10.30 -0.28
N VAL A 130 -2.51 -9.46 0.75
CA VAL A 130 -2.20 -9.86 2.14
C VAL A 130 -3.18 -10.91 2.64
N TYR A 131 -4.49 -10.67 2.47
CA TYR A 131 -5.54 -11.60 2.84
C TYR A 131 -5.35 -12.97 2.20
N GLN A 132 -5.13 -13.02 0.88
CA GLN A 132 -4.94 -14.28 0.15
C GLN A 132 -3.64 -14.99 0.54
N THR A 133 -2.59 -14.23 0.86
CA THR A 133 -1.30 -14.78 1.30
C THR A 133 -1.41 -15.41 2.67
N ILE A 134 -2.16 -14.81 3.60
CA ILE A 134 -2.53 -15.43 4.89
C ILE A 134 -3.21 -16.77 4.65
N GLN A 135 -4.24 -16.81 3.79
CA GLN A 135 -4.96 -18.06 3.49
C GLN A 135 -4.05 -19.14 2.91
N LYS A 136 -3.15 -18.76 2.00
CA LYS A 136 -2.19 -19.70 1.38
C LYS A 136 -1.14 -20.19 2.38
N ARG A 137 -0.66 -19.34 3.28
CA ARG A 137 0.22 -19.72 4.39
C ARG A 137 -0.47 -20.73 5.31
N ASP A 138 -1.72 -20.47 5.66
CA ASP A 138 -2.49 -21.32 6.59
C ASP A 138 -2.84 -22.69 5.96
N GLN A 139 -2.77 -22.80 4.63
CA GLN A 139 -2.83 -24.08 3.89
C GLN A 139 -1.50 -24.84 3.88
N GLY A 140 -0.44 -24.30 4.50
CA GLY A 140 0.87 -24.95 4.62
C GLY A 140 1.81 -24.73 3.43
N ALA A 141 1.57 -23.71 2.60
CA ALA A 141 2.48 -23.36 1.52
C ALA A 141 3.88 -23.01 2.03
N ALA A 142 4.90 -23.40 1.26
CA ALA A 142 6.28 -23.08 1.57
C ALA A 142 6.57 -21.58 1.37
N TYR A 143 7.63 -21.08 2.00
CA TYR A 143 8.03 -19.68 1.91
C TYR A 143 8.25 -19.20 0.47
N GLU A 144 8.96 -20.01 -0.31
CA GLU A 144 9.29 -19.72 -1.70
C GLU A 144 8.01 -19.67 -2.57
N GLU A 145 7.05 -20.56 -2.31
CA GLU A 145 5.74 -20.57 -2.98
C GLU A 145 4.88 -19.36 -2.61
N LEU A 146 5.07 -18.77 -1.42
CA LEU A 146 4.35 -17.57 -1.01
C LEU A 146 4.91 -16.33 -1.69
N ILE A 147 6.22 -16.24 -1.93
CA ILE A 147 6.83 -15.16 -2.71
C ILE A 147 6.25 -15.16 -4.12
N ASP A 148 6.32 -16.31 -4.81
CA ASP A 148 5.80 -16.47 -6.17
C ASP A 148 4.31 -16.14 -6.24
N PHE A 149 3.56 -16.54 -5.20
CA PHE A 149 2.13 -16.23 -5.11
C PHE A 149 1.87 -14.74 -4.96
N VAL A 150 2.58 -14.03 -4.08
CA VAL A 150 2.41 -12.57 -3.91
C VAL A 150 2.71 -11.86 -5.24
N GLU A 151 3.79 -12.22 -5.93
CA GLU A 151 4.12 -11.66 -7.24
C GLU A 151 3.05 -11.95 -8.30
N GLU A 152 2.48 -13.16 -8.29
CA GLU A 152 1.38 -13.51 -9.19
C GLU A 152 0.12 -12.71 -8.89
N ARG A 153 -0.26 -12.60 -7.60
CA ARG A 153 -1.42 -11.82 -7.18
C ARG A 153 -1.23 -10.34 -7.51
N ALA A 154 -0.03 -9.80 -7.31
CA ALA A 154 0.33 -8.43 -7.69
C ALA A 154 0.06 -8.15 -9.18
N ARG A 155 0.44 -9.08 -10.08
CA ARG A 155 0.18 -8.95 -11.53
C ARG A 155 -1.29 -9.08 -11.93
N GLN A 156 -2.13 -9.67 -11.08
CA GLN A 156 -3.55 -9.92 -11.36
C GLN A 156 -4.48 -8.95 -10.62
N THR A 157 -3.94 -8.04 -9.81
CA THR A 157 -4.74 -7.12 -8.99
C THR A 157 -5.01 -5.83 -9.76
N GLU A 158 -6.28 -5.60 -10.08
CA GLU A 158 -6.75 -4.38 -10.72
C GLU A 158 -7.27 -3.37 -9.70
N HIS A 159 -7.04 -2.09 -9.98
CA HIS A 159 -7.49 -0.98 -9.14
C HIS A 159 -8.39 -0.08 -9.96
N ILE A 160 -9.65 0.09 -9.56
CA ILE A 160 -10.60 0.98 -10.23
C ILE A 160 -11.26 1.84 -9.17
N PHE A 161 -10.98 3.13 -9.19
CA PHE A 161 -11.54 4.04 -8.22
C PHE A 161 -11.78 5.43 -8.80
N THR A 162 -12.39 6.27 -7.99
CA THR A 162 -12.71 7.66 -8.32
C THR A 162 -12.48 8.53 -7.10
N VAL A 163 -12.37 9.84 -7.31
CA VAL A 163 -12.24 10.84 -6.25
C VAL A 163 -13.16 12.02 -6.56
N ASP A 164 -13.59 12.73 -5.53
CA ASP A 164 -14.35 13.97 -5.71
C ASP A 164 -13.45 15.13 -6.18
N ASP A 165 -12.16 15.12 -5.81
CA ASP A 165 -11.19 16.17 -6.17
C ASP A 165 -9.79 15.59 -6.45
N LEU A 166 -9.31 15.77 -7.68
CA LEU A 166 -7.97 15.35 -8.12
C LEU A 166 -6.85 16.17 -7.48
N GLU A 167 -7.15 17.35 -6.93
CA GLU A 167 -6.16 18.25 -6.36
C GLU A 167 -5.41 17.61 -5.19
N TYR A 168 -6.06 16.74 -4.41
CA TYR A 168 -5.39 15.99 -3.34
C TYR A 168 -4.29 15.07 -3.89
N LEU A 169 -4.56 14.34 -4.98
CA LEU A 169 -3.58 13.46 -5.62
C LEU A 169 -2.46 14.26 -6.31
N ARG A 170 -2.81 15.40 -6.91
CA ARG A 170 -1.86 16.30 -7.59
C ARG A 170 -0.92 16.99 -6.59
N ARG A 171 -1.47 17.59 -5.53
CA ARG A 171 -0.68 18.23 -4.45
C ARG A 171 0.15 17.20 -3.69
N GLY A 172 -0.35 15.98 -3.58
CA GLY A 172 0.41 14.83 -3.10
C GLY A 172 1.55 14.42 -4.05
N GLY A 173 1.52 14.80 -5.33
CA GLY A 173 2.56 14.47 -6.31
C GLY A 173 2.51 13.02 -6.82
N ARG A 174 1.42 12.29 -6.56
CA ARG A 174 1.26 10.87 -6.95
C ARG A 174 0.43 10.66 -8.22
N LEU A 175 -0.21 11.73 -8.73
CA LEU A 175 -0.87 11.70 -10.03
C LEU A 175 0.17 11.87 -11.15
N SER A 176 0.16 10.97 -12.14
CA SER A 176 1.09 11.01 -13.27
C SER A 176 1.05 12.35 -14.01
N LYS A 177 2.23 12.90 -14.34
CA LYS A 177 2.39 14.25 -14.96
C LYS A 177 1.74 14.38 -16.34
N GLY A 178 1.44 13.26 -17.01
CA GLY A 178 0.75 13.22 -18.31
C GLY A 178 -0.78 13.19 -18.21
N ALA A 179 -1.36 13.08 -17.01
CA ALA A 179 -2.80 13.06 -16.84
C ALA A 179 -3.41 14.42 -17.21
N ALA A 180 -4.28 14.43 -18.23
CA ALA A 180 -4.99 15.64 -18.64
C ALA A 180 -5.96 16.09 -17.53
N MET A 181 -5.58 17.14 -16.80
CA MET A 181 -6.42 17.72 -15.75
C MET A 181 -7.65 18.38 -16.38
N VAL A 182 -8.76 17.65 -16.38
CA VAL A 182 -10.06 18.28 -16.57
C VAL A 182 -10.36 18.98 -15.24
N GLY A 183 -10.31 20.31 -15.23
CA GLY A 183 -10.70 21.11 -14.06
C GLY A 183 -12.12 20.79 -13.60
N ASN A 184 -12.58 21.43 -12.51
CA ASN A 184 -13.87 21.21 -11.86
C ASN A 184 -15.09 21.51 -12.75
N LEU A 185 -15.30 20.71 -13.78
CA LEU A 185 -16.52 20.66 -14.57
C LEU A 185 -17.56 19.91 -13.76
N LEU A 186 -18.65 20.60 -13.44
CA LEU A 186 -19.73 20.12 -12.59
C LEU A 186 -20.14 18.68 -12.97
N ASN A 187 -20.13 17.79 -11.97
CA ASN A 187 -20.54 16.38 -12.09
C ASN A 187 -19.69 15.50 -13.02
N ILE A 188 -18.45 15.87 -13.36
CA ILE A 188 -17.51 14.95 -14.04
C ILE A 188 -16.59 14.32 -13.00
N HIS A 189 -16.54 12.99 -12.98
CA HIS A 189 -15.71 12.19 -12.09
C HIS A 189 -14.59 11.50 -12.88
N PRO A 190 -13.33 11.60 -12.45
CA PRO A 190 -12.24 10.84 -13.05
C PRO A 190 -12.35 9.36 -12.66
N LEU A 191 -12.02 8.47 -13.58
CA LEU A 191 -11.73 7.07 -13.27
C LEU A 191 -10.22 6.87 -13.29
N ILE A 192 -9.72 6.29 -12.21
CA ILE A 192 -8.30 6.15 -11.92
C ILE A 192 -8.00 4.67 -11.69
N ARG A 193 -6.84 4.24 -12.18
CA ARG A 193 -6.26 2.93 -11.94
C ARG A 193 -4.79 3.02 -11.57
N LEU A 194 -4.20 1.89 -11.19
CA LEU A 194 -2.76 1.72 -11.20
C LEU A 194 -2.33 1.13 -12.54
N ASN A 195 -1.32 1.72 -13.17
CA ASN A 195 -0.71 1.15 -14.38
C ASN A 195 0.26 0.01 -14.02
N ASP A 196 0.86 -0.63 -15.02
CA ASP A 196 1.84 -1.71 -14.82
C ASP A 196 3.06 -1.33 -13.96
N LYS A 197 3.34 -0.03 -13.80
CA LYS A 197 4.41 0.48 -12.94
C LYS A 197 3.96 0.74 -11.51
N GLY A 198 2.67 0.57 -11.22
CA GLY A 198 2.04 0.86 -9.94
C GLY A 198 1.80 2.36 -9.71
N GLU A 199 1.71 3.18 -10.75
CA GLU A 199 1.48 4.63 -10.67
C GLU A 199 0.00 4.98 -10.92
N LEU A 200 -0.48 6.09 -10.36
CA LEU A 200 -1.84 6.56 -10.64
C LEU A 200 -1.99 7.05 -12.09
N GLU A 201 -2.90 6.41 -12.81
CA GLU A 201 -3.28 6.77 -14.17
C GLU A 201 -4.78 7.08 -14.22
N GLN A 202 -5.12 8.29 -14.66
CA GLN A 202 -6.49 8.61 -15.07
C GLN A 202 -6.72 8.06 -16.48
N PHE A 203 -7.55 7.03 -16.61
CA PHE A 203 -7.80 6.36 -17.88
C PHE A 203 -9.16 6.71 -18.49
N SER A 204 -10.10 7.25 -17.71
CA SER A 204 -11.43 7.64 -18.19
C SER A 204 -12.05 8.78 -17.37
N LYS A 205 -13.19 9.30 -17.84
CA LYS A 205 -13.99 10.31 -17.16
C LYS A 205 -15.48 10.05 -17.39
N VAL A 206 -16.27 10.13 -16.33
CA VAL A 206 -17.71 9.83 -16.38
C VAL A 206 -18.51 10.96 -15.78
N ARG A 207 -19.56 11.40 -16.49
CA ARG A 207 -20.48 12.43 -15.97
C ARG A 207 -21.62 11.79 -15.18
N GLY A 208 -21.72 12.18 -13.90
CA GLY A 208 -22.77 11.79 -12.97
C GLY A 208 -22.50 10.46 -12.26
N ARG A 209 -22.70 10.44 -10.93
CA ARG A 209 -22.43 9.29 -10.06
C ARG A 209 -23.13 8.00 -10.48
N LYS A 210 -24.38 8.07 -10.96
CA LYS A 210 -25.09 6.87 -11.43
C LYS A 210 -24.35 6.19 -12.59
N LYS A 211 -23.90 6.95 -13.59
CA LYS A 211 -23.15 6.40 -14.73
C LYS A 211 -21.76 5.91 -14.30
N LEU A 212 -21.12 6.62 -13.37
CA LEU A 212 -19.82 6.26 -12.81
C LEU A 212 -19.83 4.84 -12.23
N PHE A 213 -20.79 4.51 -11.37
CA PHE A 213 -20.86 3.16 -10.79
C PHE A 213 -21.19 2.07 -11.81
N HIS A 214 -22.05 2.34 -12.79
CA HIS A 214 -22.30 1.37 -13.88
C HIS A 214 -21.03 1.12 -14.70
N GLU A 215 -20.25 2.16 -14.97
CA GLU A 215 -19.00 2.05 -15.72
C GLU A 215 -17.93 1.29 -14.93
N MET A 216 -17.78 1.57 -13.64
CA MET A 216 -16.87 0.80 -12.77
C MET A 216 -17.23 -0.69 -12.74
N ILE A 217 -18.52 -1.03 -12.63
CA ILE A 217 -18.99 -2.42 -12.67
C ILE A 217 -18.76 -3.05 -14.04
N ARG A 218 -18.95 -2.30 -15.14
CA ARG A 218 -18.67 -2.78 -16.50
C ARG A 218 -17.20 -3.16 -16.65
N ILE A 219 -16.29 -2.25 -16.26
CA ILE A 219 -14.84 -2.48 -16.35
C ILE A 219 -14.43 -3.64 -15.46
N ALA A 220 -14.97 -3.76 -14.24
CA ALA A 220 -14.63 -4.87 -13.34
C ALA A 220 -15.10 -6.27 -13.83
N LYS A 221 -15.90 -6.35 -14.90
CA LYS A 221 -16.35 -7.61 -15.51
C LYS A 221 -15.52 -7.99 -16.75
N GLU A 222 -14.71 -7.07 -17.26
CA GLU A 222 -13.82 -7.29 -18.40
C GLU A 222 -12.49 -7.89 -17.92
#